data_AF-A0A2K8SPZ6-F1
#
_entry.id   AF-A0A2K8SPZ6-F1
#
_cell.length_a   1.000
_cell.length_b   1.000
_cell.length_c   1.000
_cell.angle_alpha   90.00
_cell.angle_beta   90.00
_cell.angle_gamma   90.00
#
_symmetry.space_group_name_H-M   'P 1'
#
loop_
_entity.id
_entity.type
_entity.pdbx_description
1 polymer ?
#
loop_
_entity_poly.entity_id
_entity_poly.type
_entity_poly.pdbx_seq_one_letter_code
_entity_poly.pdbx_strand_id
1 'polypeptide(L)'
;MSNSNGKSRETLLSKWLIFANLVIPENAPAIQKKEMRRSYYAGASAMFDLFTNMPDDISEEDGAVIISALQQECADFLSRVGKDF
;
A
#
# COMPACT_ATOMS: atom_id res chain seq x y z
N MET A 1 -11.02 -36.15 -4.54
CA MET A 1 -10.03 -35.36 -5.30
C MET A 1 -10.01 -33.97 -4.67
N SER A 2 -8.87 -33.60 -4.07
CA SER A 2 -8.73 -32.45 -3.16
C SER A 2 -8.91 -31.10 -3.84
N ASN A 3 -9.57 -30.20 -3.11
CA ASN A 3 -9.81 -28.79 -3.41
C ASN A 3 -8.52 -28.03 -3.74
N SER A 4 -8.61 -27.19 -4.76
CA SER A 4 -7.65 -26.14 -5.08
C SER A 4 -7.41 -25.22 -3.88
N ASN A 5 -6.14 -24.94 -3.61
CA ASN A 5 -5.63 -24.05 -2.56
C ASN A 5 -6.42 -22.74 -2.46
N GLY A 6 -7.29 -22.63 -1.46
CA GLY A 6 -8.00 -21.39 -1.12
C GLY A 6 -7.09 -20.38 -0.44
N LYS A 7 -6.27 -19.65 -1.21
CA LYS A 7 -5.71 -18.39 -0.70
C LYS A 7 -6.88 -17.42 -0.53
N SER A 8 -7.21 -17.08 0.72
CA SER A 8 -8.16 -16.01 1.03
C SER A 8 -7.73 -14.74 0.30
N ARG A 9 -8.67 -14.05 -0.37
CA ARG A 9 -8.39 -12.81 -1.11
C ARG A 9 -7.83 -11.79 -0.12
N GLU A 10 -6.58 -11.38 -0.31
CA GLU A 10 -6.00 -10.32 0.51
C GLU A 10 -6.78 -9.02 0.33
N THR A 11 -7.04 -8.33 1.43
CA THR A 11 -7.78 -7.06 1.45
C THR A 11 -6.92 -5.95 2.03
N LEU A 12 -7.28 -4.70 1.77
CA LEU A 12 -6.65 -3.56 2.45
C LEU A 12 -6.74 -3.70 3.98
N LEU A 13 -7.82 -4.28 4.50
CA LEU A 13 -7.98 -4.53 5.92
C LEU A 13 -6.96 -5.56 6.44
N SER A 14 -6.77 -6.68 5.74
CA SER A 14 -5.81 -7.69 6.17
C SER A 14 -4.37 -7.16 6.14
N LYS A 15 -4.01 -6.34 5.13
CA LYS A 15 -2.71 -5.67 5.08
C LYS A 15 -2.55 -4.57 6.14
N TRP A 16 -3.61 -3.80 6.40
CA TRP A 16 -3.65 -2.82 7.49
C TRP A 16 -3.36 -3.47 8.84
N LEU A 17 -3.98 -4.62 9.14
CA LEU A 17 -3.76 -5.31 10.42
C LEU A 17 -2.30 -5.71 10.61
N ILE A 18 -1.64 -6.17 9.55
CA ILE A 18 -0.19 -6.49 9.56
C ILE A 18 0.63 -5.21 9.77
N PHE A 19 0.36 -4.17 8.98
CA PHE A 19 1.06 -2.88 9.07
C PHE A 19 0.92 -2.27 10.48
N ALA A 20 -0.30 -2.20 11.00
CA ALA A 20 -0.59 -1.62 12.30
C ALA A 20 0.19 -2.32 13.42
N ASN A 21 0.31 -3.65 13.35
CA ASN A 21 1.08 -4.43 14.32
C ASN A 21 2.59 -4.16 14.25
N LEU A 22 3.11 -3.73 13.09
CA LEU A 22 4.53 -3.46 12.90
C LEU A 22 4.92 -2.04 13.30
N VAL A 23 4.02 -1.06 13.13
CA VAL A 23 4.38 0.37 13.19
C VAL A 23 3.67 1.16 14.28
N ILE A 24 2.62 0.63 14.90
CA ILE A 24 1.86 1.33 15.94
C ILE A 24 2.23 0.76 17.31
N PRO A 25 2.82 1.57 18.22
CA PRO A 25 3.08 1.14 19.59
C PRO A 25 1.80 0.65 20.30
N GLU A 26 1.91 -0.39 21.11
CA GLU A 26 0.76 -0.96 21.85
C GLU A 26 0.06 0.11 22.71
N ASN A 27 0.87 0.98 23.33
CA ASN A 27 0.44 2.07 24.20
C ASN A 27 0.09 3.37 23.44
N ALA A 28 0.07 3.37 22.10
CA ALA A 28 -0.31 4.55 21.33
C ALA A 28 -1.73 5.04 21.71
N PRO A 29 -1.95 6.35 21.90
CA PRO A 29 -3.27 6.90 22.18
C PRO A 29 -4.29 6.53 21.10
N ALA A 30 -5.57 6.42 21.48
CA ALA A 30 -6.64 6.04 20.56
C ALA A 30 -6.71 6.96 19.32
N ILE A 31 -6.43 8.25 19.50
CA ILE A 31 -6.40 9.22 18.39
C ILE A 31 -5.29 8.91 17.40
N GLN A 32 -4.08 8.53 17.86
CA GLN A 32 -2.97 8.16 16.97
C GLN A 32 -3.34 6.92 16.15
N LYS A 33 -3.92 5.88 16.78
CA LYS A 33 -4.38 4.67 16.09
C LYS A 33 -5.41 5.00 15.00
N LYS A 34 -6.34 5.91 15.30
CA LYS A 34 -7.39 6.37 14.38
C LYS A 34 -6.80 7.15 13.19
N GLU A 35 -5.94 8.13 13.44
CA GLU A 35 -5.35 8.95 12.38
C GLU A 35 -4.37 8.16 11.50
N MET A 36 -3.63 7.21 12.07
CA MET A 36 -2.80 6.29 11.28
C MET A 36 -3.65 5.41 10.37
N ARG A 37 -4.79 4.90 10.85
CA ARG A 37 -5.71 4.12 10.01
C ARG A 37 -6.28 4.98 8.88
N ARG A 38 -6.69 6.21 9.15
CA ARG A 38 -7.17 7.15 8.13
C ARG A 38 -6.11 7.41 7.07
N SER A 39 -4.88 7.70 7.50
CA SER A 39 -3.75 7.97 6.61
C SER A 39 -3.43 6.76 5.72
N TYR A 40 -3.45 5.54 6.26
CA TYR A 40 -3.22 4.32 5.49
C TYR A 40 -4.26 4.15 4.37
N TYR A 41 -5.55 4.31 4.68
CA TYR A 41 -6.60 4.18 3.66
C TYR A 41 -6.62 5.34 2.67
N ALA A 42 -6.27 6.56 3.10
CA ALA A 42 -6.11 7.70 2.20
C ALA A 42 -4.98 7.47 1.19
N GLY A 43 -3.82 6.97 1.65
CA GLY A 43 -2.70 6.61 0.76
C GLY A 43 -3.07 5.48 -0.21
N ALA A 44 -3.80 4.46 0.25
CA ALA A 44 -4.29 3.41 -0.63
C ALA A 44 -5.26 3.95 -1.70
N SER A 45 -6.17 4.87 -1.32
CA SER A 45 -7.07 5.52 -2.28
C SER A 45 -6.30 6.30 -3.33
N ALA A 46 -5.32 7.11 -2.91
CA ALA A 46 -4.50 7.89 -3.83
C ALA A 46 -3.74 7.00 -4.85
N MET A 47 -3.24 5.83 -4.41
CA MET A 47 -2.63 4.86 -5.33
C MET A 47 -3.63 4.29 -6.35
N PHE A 48 -4.86 4.00 -5.93
CA PHE A 48 -5.90 3.56 -6.88
C PHE A 48 -6.24 4.68 -7.86
N ASP A 49 -6.32 5.93 -7.41
CA ASP A 49 -6.57 7.08 -8.28
C ASP A 49 -5.47 7.20 -9.35
N LEU A 50 -4.21 6.94 -9.02
CA LEU A 50 -3.12 6.91 -10.01
C LEU A 50 -3.33 5.83 -11.08
N PHE A 51 -3.80 4.65 -10.70
CA PHE A 51 -4.06 3.56 -11.65
C PHE A 51 -5.33 3.78 -12.48
N THR A 52 -6.39 4.32 -11.89
CA THR A 52 -7.66 4.56 -12.61
C THR A 52 -7.62 5.78 -13.51
N ASN A 53 -6.68 6.70 -13.30
CA ASN A 53 -6.47 7.88 -14.15
C ASN A 53 -5.40 7.65 -15.24
N MET A 54 -4.90 6.42 -15.41
CA MET A 54 -4.06 6.09 -16.56
C MET A 54 -4.86 6.27 -17.87
N PRO A 55 -4.23 6.74 -18.96
CA PRO A 55 -4.91 6.87 -20.25
C PRO A 55 -5.49 5.53 -20.71
N ASP A 56 -6.71 5.53 -21.21
CA ASP A 56 -7.40 4.31 -21.69
C ASP A 56 -6.67 3.67 -22.89
N ASP A 57 -5.88 4.43 -23.63
CA ASP A 57 -5.12 4.02 -24.81
C ASP A 57 -3.64 3.70 -24.53
N ILE A 58 -3.25 3.63 -23.25
CA ILE A 58 -1.89 3.28 -22.86
C ILE A 58 -1.54 1.86 -23.30
N SER A 59 -0.32 1.66 -23.82
CA SER A 59 0.19 0.33 -24.09
C SER A 59 0.47 -0.43 -22.79
N GLU A 60 0.42 -1.76 -22.82
CA GLU A 60 0.78 -2.58 -21.65
C GLU A 60 2.23 -2.33 -21.19
N GLU A 61 3.14 -2.10 -22.14
CA GLU A 61 4.55 -1.81 -21.88
C GLU A 61 4.71 -0.46 -21.15
N ASP A 62 4.06 0.59 -21.65
CA ASP A 62 4.09 1.91 -21.01
C ASP A 62 3.43 1.89 -19.63
N GLY A 63 2.32 1.16 -19.48
CA GLY A 63 1.67 0.95 -18.19
C GLY A 63 2.60 0.25 -17.18
N ALA A 64 3.34 -0.77 -17.61
CA ALA A 64 4.32 -1.46 -16.78
C ALA A 64 5.48 -0.54 -16.36
N VAL A 65 5.93 0.36 -17.24
CA VAL A 65 6.95 1.36 -16.93
C VAL A 65 6.47 2.32 -15.84
N ILE A 66 5.22 2.81 -15.93
CA ILE A 66 4.66 3.71 -14.91
C ILE A 66 4.55 3.00 -13.55
N ILE A 67 4.00 1.79 -13.52
CA ILE A 67 3.89 1.01 -12.27
C ILE A 67 5.28 0.76 -11.67
N SER A 68 6.27 0.44 -12.50
CA SER A 68 7.65 0.20 -12.07
C SER A 68 8.28 1.48 -11.49
N ALA A 69 8.01 2.64 -12.08
CA ALA A 69 8.47 3.93 -11.57
C ALA A 69 7.87 4.24 -10.19
N LEU A 70 6.56 4.02 -10.00
CA LEU A 70 5.89 4.20 -8.70
C LEU A 70 6.43 3.24 -7.63
N GLN A 71 6.71 2.00 -8.02
CA GLN A 71 7.35 1.03 -7.13
C GLN A 71 8.76 1.48 -6.73
N GLN A 72 9.55 2.01 -7.67
CA GLN A 72 10.88 2.52 -7.41
C GLN A 72 10.84 3.72 -6.47
N GLU A 73 9.91 4.66 -6.66
CA GLU A 73 9.72 5.81 -5.76
C GLU A 73 9.47 5.37 -4.32
N CYS A 74 8.61 4.35 -4.13
CA CYS A 74 8.35 3.78 -2.82
C CYS A 74 9.61 3.12 -2.21
N ALA A 75 10.35 2.36 -3.01
CA ALA A 75 11.59 1.71 -2.57
C ALA A 75 12.66 2.74 -2.16
N ASP A 76 12.80 3.82 -2.94
CA ASP A 76 13.74 4.90 -2.68
C ASP A 76 13.39 5.64 -1.39
N PHE A 77 12.11 5.93 -1.15
CA PHE A 77 11.65 6.46 0.13
C PHE A 77 12.01 5.53 1.29
N LEU A 78 11.63 4.25 1.22
CA LEU A 78 11.89 3.27 2.29
C LEU A 78 13.39 3.08 2.58
N SER A 79 14.25 3.17 1.56
CA SER A 79 15.71 3.05 1.73
C SER A 79 16.34 4.18 2.57
N ARG A 80 15.62 5.29 2.71
CA ARG A 80 16.00 6.49 3.46
C ARG A 80 15.31 6.62 4.81
N VAL A 81 14.24 5.86 5.06
CA VAL A 81 13.58 5.84 6.37
C VAL A 81 14.59 5.41 7.44
N GLY A 82 14.78 6.27 8.45
CA GLY A 82 15.80 6.10 9.51
C GLY A 82 17.18 6.72 9.20
N LYS A 83 17.36 7.33 8.02
CA LYS A 83 18.55 8.12 7.64
C LYS A 83 18.23 9.60 7.42
N ASP A 84 16.96 9.93 7.21
CA ASP A 84 16.48 11.30 6.96
C ASP A 84 16.00 12.02 8.25
N PHE A 85 16.34 11.51 9.44
CA PHE A 85 16.07 12.16 10.74
C PHE A 85 17.30 12.11 11.65
#